data_AF-A0A4S4B8U9-F1
#
_entry.id   AF-A0A4S4B8U9-F1
#
_cell.length_a   1.000
_cell.length_b   1.000
_cell.length_c   1.000
_cell.angle_alpha   90.00
_cell.angle_beta   90.00
_cell.angle_gamma   90.00
#
_symmetry.space_group_name_H-M   'P 1'
#
loop_
_entity.id
_entity.type
_entity.pdbx_description
1 polymer ?
#
loop_
_entity_poly.entity_id
_entity_poly.type
_entity_poly.pdbx_seq_one_letter_code
_entity_poly.pdbx_strand_id
1 'polypeptide(L)'
;MTTPSLVPVTLITEAPVQRVGTIELFFDLVFVFALTQLTSLVTHPHGPADYGKALLVFMTLIWIYNGYLWLGGNIELGGESRRRLTFAAMAGFFIMALSIPTVFDAGGLPYALGLLTVTTIHVLLFRTSKNSSARAIWLVAPYNFGAVVFVLAAAFVHPPYDWPLWVAAVATLMFSSVQTRQYGFQLSPGILRSGKACCSSLRWEKASWRWAVGRANWP
;
A
#
# COMPACT_ATOMS: atom_id res chain seq x y z
N MET A 1 33.87 -50.70 20.96
CA MET A 1 34.09 -49.50 20.12
C MET A 1 32.87 -49.32 19.23
N THR A 2 31.96 -48.44 19.61
CA THR A 2 30.75 -48.11 18.86
C THR A 2 31.05 -46.91 17.97
N THR A 3 30.97 -47.10 16.66
CA THR A 3 31.12 -46.03 15.66
C THR A 3 29.96 -45.04 15.80
N PRO A 4 30.19 -43.73 15.98
CA PRO A 4 29.09 -42.76 16.00
C PRO A 4 28.45 -42.67 14.61
N SER A 5 27.13 -42.85 14.55
CA SER A 5 26.32 -42.65 13.34
C SER A 5 26.39 -41.18 12.93
N LEU A 6 26.94 -40.91 11.75
CA LEU A 6 26.96 -39.58 11.15
C LEU A 6 25.55 -39.23 10.68
N VAL A 7 24.87 -38.36 11.42
CA VAL A 7 23.61 -37.75 10.98
C VAL A 7 23.88 -37.01 9.67
N PRO A 8 23.13 -37.28 8.58
CA PRO A 8 23.31 -36.54 7.35
C PRO A 8 23.00 -35.07 7.62
N VAL A 9 23.99 -34.20 7.42
CA VAL A 9 23.78 -32.76 7.38
C VAL A 9 22.89 -32.49 6.18
N THR A 10 21.60 -32.30 6.43
CA THR A 10 20.68 -31.77 5.43
C THR A 10 21.25 -30.42 5.03
N LEU A 11 21.83 -30.34 3.82
CA LEU A 11 22.14 -29.08 3.18
C LEU A 11 20.82 -28.29 3.15
N ILE A 12 20.71 -27.31 4.03
CA ILE A 12 19.71 -26.26 3.88
C ILE A 12 20.11 -25.63 2.55
N THR A 13 19.46 -26.05 1.47
CA THR A 13 19.49 -25.27 0.23
C THR A 13 18.94 -23.93 0.65
N GLU A 14 19.81 -22.94 0.82
CA GLU A 14 19.35 -21.57 1.06
C GLU A 14 18.31 -21.32 -0.01
N ALA A 15 17.05 -21.14 0.42
CA ALA A 15 15.99 -20.75 -0.49
C ALA A 15 16.55 -19.56 -1.26
N PRO A 16 16.59 -19.61 -2.61
CA PRO A 16 17.30 -18.63 -3.40
C PRO A 16 16.85 -17.26 -2.91
N VAL A 17 17.79 -16.45 -2.40
CA VAL A 17 17.51 -15.09 -1.96
C VAL A 17 16.90 -14.40 -3.16
N GLN A 18 15.58 -14.21 -3.12
CA GLN A 18 14.85 -13.62 -4.21
C GLN A 18 15.34 -12.19 -4.31
N ARG A 19 16.19 -11.92 -5.31
CA ARG A 19 16.75 -10.58 -5.50
C ARG A 19 15.59 -9.65 -5.82
N VAL A 20 15.32 -8.77 -4.88
CA VAL A 20 14.41 -7.64 -5.02
C VAL A 20 14.86 -6.85 -6.24
N GLY A 21 13.96 -6.63 -7.19
CA GLY A 21 14.29 -5.95 -8.44
C GLY A 21 14.61 -4.47 -8.19
N THR A 22 15.41 -3.83 -9.06
CA THR A 22 15.72 -2.39 -8.97
C THR A 22 14.46 -1.51 -8.91
N ILE A 23 13.36 -1.98 -9.51
CA ILE A 23 12.09 -1.27 -9.52
C ILE A 23 11.37 -1.33 -8.16
N GLU A 24 11.51 -2.43 -7.41
CA GLU A 24 10.94 -2.54 -6.07
C GLU A 24 11.70 -1.62 -5.10
N LEU A 25 13.03 -1.58 -5.20
CA LEU A 25 13.87 -0.69 -4.41
C LEU A 25 13.54 0.80 -4.62
N PHE A 26 13.28 1.20 -5.88
CA PHE A 26 12.93 2.59 -6.18
C PHE A 26 11.58 2.98 -5.60
N PHE A 27 10.61 2.06 -5.59
CA PHE A 27 9.29 2.30 -4.99
C PHE A 27 9.41 2.57 -3.49
N ASP A 28 10.19 1.73 -2.78
CA ASP A 28 10.44 1.89 -1.34
C ASP A 28 11.15 3.22 -1.04
N LEU A 29 12.14 3.61 -1.85
CA LEU A 29 12.84 4.88 -1.67
C LEU A 29 11.90 6.08 -1.82
N VAL A 30 11.05 6.09 -2.85
CA VAL A 30 10.08 7.17 -3.06
C VAL A 30 9.08 7.23 -1.90
N PHE A 31 8.66 6.08 -1.36
CA PHE A 31 7.80 6.03 -0.19
C PHE A 31 8.48 6.57 1.07
N VAL A 32 9.72 6.16 1.36
CA VAL A 32 10.51 6.70 2.50
C VAL A 32 10.74 8.20 2.34
N PHE A 33 10.98 8.66 1.13
CA PHE A 33 11.06 10.09 0.83
C PHE A 33 9.73 10.80 1.14
N ALA A 34 8.59 10.27 0.71
CA ALA A 34 7.28 10.82 1.05
C ALA A 34 7.03 10.88 2.57
N LEU A 35 7.41 9.83 3.32
CA LEU A 35 7.36 9.84 4.78
C LEU A 35 8.26 10.90 5.40
N THR A 36 9.44 11.12 4.82
CA THR A 36 10.36 12.18 5.26
C THR A 36 9.73 13.55 5.04
N GLN A 37 9.15 13.78 3.85
CA GLN A 37 8.46 15.03 3.54
C GLN A 37 7.26 15.26 4.48
N LEU A 38 6.55 14.21 4.89
CA LEU A 38 5.46 14.30 5.86
C LEU A 38 5.91 14.86 7.21
N THR A 39 7.14 14.60 7.64
CA THR A 39 7.64 15.16 8.91
C THR A 39 7.66 16.68 8.91
N SER A 40 7.79 17.33 7.74
CA SER A 40 7.73 18.79 7.63
C SER A 40 6.42 19.36 8.18
N LEU A 41 5.29 18.67 7.98
CA LEU A 41 3.97 19.05 8.49
C LEU A 41 3.87 18.97 10.03
N VAL A 42 4.81 18.30 10.69
CA VAL A 42 4.82 18.05 12.13
C VAL A 42 5.91 18.86 12.84
N THR A 43 6.95 19.29 12.13
CA THR A 43 8.11 19.99 12.72
C THR A 43 7.84 21.42 13.19
N HIS A 44 6.88 22.12 12.57
CA HIS A 44 6.55 23.51 12.93
C HIS A 44 5.03 23.68 13.09
N PRO A 45 4.41 23.04 14.11
CA PRO A 45 2.96 23.07 14.27
C PRO A 45 2.53 24.40 14.90
N HIS A 46 1.48 25.00 14.35
CA HIS A 46 0.79 26.16 14.91
C HIS A 46 -0.28 25.75 15.93
N GLY A 47 -0.65 24.46 15.98
CA GLY A 47 -1.53 23.90 17.01
C GLY A 47 -1.79 22.39 16.87
N PRO A 48 -2.60 21.81 17.77
CA PRO A 48 -2.93 20.38 17.75
C PRO A 48 -3.64 19.92 16.45
N ALA A 49 -4.32 20.83 15.75
CA ALA A 49 -4.99 20.55 14.49
C ALA A 49 -4.03 20.16 13.35
N ASP A 50 -2.79 20.66 13.37
CA ASP A 50 -1.80 20.38 12.32
C ASP A 50 -1.34 18.92 12.33
N TYR A 51 -1.30 18.29 13.51
CA TYR A 51 -1.06 16.85 13.63
C TYR A 51 -2.21 16.04 13.00
N GLY A 52 -3.45 16.51 13.15
CA GLY A 52 -4.61 15.90 12.50
C GLY A 52 -4.52 16.00 10.98
N LYS A 53 -4.11 17.16 10.47
CA LYS A 53 -3.84 17.38 9.05
C LYS A 53 -2.74 16.46 8.51
N ALA A 54 -1.61 16.37 9.21
CA ALA A 54 -0.53 15.44 8.86
C ALA A 54 -1.01 13.98 8.86
N LEU A 55 -1.83 13.59 9.83
CA LEU A 55 -2.43 12.25 9.89
C LEU A 55 -3.35 11.97 8.70
N LEU A 56 -4.14 12.94 8.25
CA LEU A 56 -5.01 12.76 7.07
C LEU A 56 -4.19 12.54 5.80
N VAL A 57 -3.13 13.33 5.59
CA VAL A 57 -2.20 13.14 4.47
C VAL A 57 -1.54 11.76 4.56
N PHE A 58 -1.01 11.39 5.73
CA PHE A 58 -0.43 10.08 5.98
C PHE A 58 -1.40 8.94 5.66
N MET A 59 -2.67 9.05 6.05
CA MET A 59 -3.68 8.04 5.79
C MET A 59 -3.94 7.85 4.29
N THR A 60 -3.95 8.92 3.50
CA THR A 60 -4.08 8.78 2.04
C THR A 60 -2.83 8.13 1.41
N LEU A 61 -1.63 8.49 1.90
CA LEU A 61 -0.36 7.95 1.41
C LEU A 61 -0.20 6.46 1.74
N ILE A 62 -0.39 6.08 3.00
CA ILE A 62 -0.27 4.68 3.45
C ILE A 62 -1.31 3.79 2.77
N TRP A 63 -2.51 4.33 2.50
CA TRP A 63 -3.58 3.60 1.84
C TRP A 63 -3.19 3.16 0.44
N ILE A 64 -2.77 4.10 -0.40
CA ILE A 64 -2.40 3.79 -1.77
C ILE A 64 -1.12 2.94 -1.83
N TYR A 65 -0.14 3.20 -0.96
CA TYR A 65 1.07 2.40 -0.85
C TYR A 65 0.77 0.92 -0.56
N ASN A 66 -0.09 0.63 0.41
CA ASN A 66 -0.53 -0.73 0.72
C ASN A 66 -1.22 -1.40 -0.48
N GLY A 67 -1.97 -0.63 -1.27
CA GLY A 67 -2.55 -1.12 -2.53
C GLY A 67 -1.48 -1.62 -3.51
N TYR A 68 -0.36 -0.91 -3.63
CA TYR A 68 0.77 -1.32 -4.48
C TYR A 68 1.58 -2.48 -3.90
N LEU A 69 1.72 -2.58 -2.57
CA LEU A 69 2.30 -3.78 -1.94
C LEU A 69 1.50 -5.04 -2.30
N TRP A 70 0.17 -4.93 -2.28
CA TRP A 70 -0.68 -6.05 -2.67
C TRP A 70 -0.62 -6.36 -4.17
N LEU A 71 -0.40 -5.34 -5.02
CA LEU A 71 -0.16 -5.55 -6.45
C LEU A 71 1.08 -6.41 -6.70
N GLY A 72 2.17 -6.17 -5.96
CA GLY A 72 3.42 -6.94 -6.05
C GLY A 72 3.24 -8.43 -5.72
N GLY A 73 2.35 -8.75 -4.78
CA GLY A 73 2.00 -10.14 -4.46
C GLY A 73 1.09 -10.84 -5.48
N ASN A 74 0.42 -10.09 -6.38
CA ASN A 74 -0.62 -10.62 -7.27
C ASN A 74 -0.24 -10.62 -8.75
N ILE A 75 0.73 -9.80 -9.17
CA ILE A 75 1.08 -9.63 -10.58
C ILE A 75 2.59 -9.72 -10.77
N GLU A 76 3.03 -10.62 -11.63
CA GLU A 76 4.38 -10.56 -12.18
C GLU A 76 4.54 -9.31 -13.03
N LEU A 77 5.39 -8.38 -12.60
CA LEU A 77 5.71 -7.14 -13.32
C LEU A 77 6.59 -7.36 -14.58
N GLY A 78 6.63 -8.59 -15.09
CA GLY A 78 7.30 -8.98 -16.33
C GLY A 78 6.50 -8.51 -17.55
N GLY A 79 6.97 -7.45 -18.22
CA GLY A 79 6.41 -6.95 -19.46
C GLY A 79 6.65 -5.45 -19.65
N GLU A 80 7.01 -5.03 -20.86
CA GLU A 80 7.37 -3.63 -21.16
C GLU A 80 6.25 -2.64 -20.81
N SER A 81 5.00 -2.99 -21.12
CA SER A 81 3.82 -2.17 -20.79
C SER A 81 3.63 -1.99 -19.28
N ARG A 82 3.73 -3.10 -18.50
CA ARG A 82 3.62 -3.06 -17.03
C ARG A 82 4.75 -2.25 -16.41
N ARG A 83 5.97 -2.41 -16.91
CA ARG A 83 7.14 -1.64 -16.47
C ARG A 83 6.94 -0.14 -16.66
N ARG A 84 6.44 0.29 -17.83
CA ARG A 84 6.12 1.71 -18.10
C ARG A 84 5.07 2.26 -17.13
N LEU A 85 4.00 1.51 -16.88
CA LEU A 85 2.97 1.89 -15.91
C LEU A 85 3.54 2.00 -14.49
N THR A 86 4.38 1.05 -14.06
CA THR A 86 5.06 1.12 -12.75
C THR A 86 5.94 2.37 -12.65
N PHE A 87 6.72 2.70 -13.69
CA PHE A 87 7.50 3.95 -13.72
C PHE A 87 6.61 5.20 -13.60
N ALA A 88 5.47 5.23 -14.31
CA ALA A 88 4.52 6.33 -14.20
C ALA A 88 3.89 6.43 -12.80
N ALA A 89 3.62 5.30 -12.13
CA ALA A 89 3.15 5.29 -10.75
C ALA A 89 4.20 5.89 -9.81
N MET A 90 5.47 5.55 -10.01
CA MET A 90 6.56 6.08 -9.21
C MET A 90 6.71 7.59 -9.38
N ALA A 91 6.58 8.10 -10.61
CA ALA A 91 6.56 9.53 -10.86
C ALA A 91 5.38 10.21 -10.13
N GLY A 92 4.19 9.58 -10.13
CA GLY A 92 3.03 10.05 -9.37
C GLY A 92 3.28 10.13 -7.86
N PHE A 93 3.86 9.08 -7.27
CA PHE A 93 4.25 9.08 -5.86
C PHE A 93 5.32 10.14 -5.54
N PHE A 94 6.27 10.36 -6.45
CA PHE A 94 7.29 11.38 -6.28
C PHE A 94 6.69 12.79 -6.30
N ILE A 95 5.75 13.06 -7.21
CA ILE A 95 4.99 14.32 -7.26
C ILE A 95 4.21 14.52 -5.95
N MET A 96 3.53 13.49 -5.45
CA MET A 96 2.87 13.54 -4.14
C MET A 96 3.88 13.94 -3.06
N ALA A 97 5.02 13.25 -2.98
CA ALA A 97 6.04 13.50 -1.97
C ALA A 97 6.56 14.95 -1.98
N LEU A 98 6.90 15.49 -3.16
CA LEU A 98 7.34 16.88 -3.30
C LEU A 98 6.27 17.90 -2.90
N SER A 99 5.00 17.53 -3.04
CA SER A 99 3.87 18.40 -2.73
C SER A 99 3.50 18.40 -1.25
N ILE A 100 3.93 17.38 -0.48
CA ILE A 100 3.55 17.22 0.95
C ILE A 100 3.86 18.46 1.80
N PRO A 101 5.05 19.10 1.74
CA PRO A 101 5.36 20.24 2.62
C PRO A 101 4.44 21.43 2.45
N THR A 102 3.86 21.60 1.26
CA THR A 102 2.97 22.71 0.92
C THR A 102 1.56 22.23 0.56
N VAL A 103 1.16 21.03 1.02
CA VAL A 103 -0.06 20.34 0.54
C VAL A 103 -1.35 21.08 0.89
N PHE A 104 -1.36 21.90 1.94
CA PHE A 104 -2.49 22.74 2.32
C PHE A 104 -2.48 24.13 1.65
N ASP A 105 -1.46 24.40 0.83
CA ASP A 105 -1.29 25.63 0.05
C ASP A 105 -1.09 25.26 -1.44
N ALA A 106 -0.02 25.76 -2.08
CA ALA A 106 0.28 25.54 -3.49
C ALA A 106 0.50 24.06 -3.89
N GLY A 107 0.77 23.18 -2.92
CA GLY A 107 1.01 21.75 -3.13
C GLY A 107 -0.26 20.90 -3.20
N GLY A 108 -1.44 21.44 -2.85
CA GLY A 108 -2.66 20.63 -2.81
C GLY A 108 -3.04 20.04 -4.17
N LEU A 109 -2.99 20.85 -5.23
CA LEU A 109 -3.31 20.42 -6.58
C LEU A 109 -2.32 19.36 -7.12
N PRO A 110 -0.98 19.57 -7.10
CA PRO A 110 -0.05 18.55 -7.57
C PRO A 110 -0.12 17.28 -6.72
N TYR A 111 -0.39 17.37 -5.41
CA TYR A 111 -0.64 16.18 -4.59
C TYR A 111 -1.87 15.39 -5.07
N ALA A 112 -2.99 16.07 -5.31
CA ALA A 112 -4.23 15.44 -5.80
C ALA A 112 -4.05 14.80 -7.19
N LEU A 113 -3.32 15.46 -8.09
CA LEU A 113 -3.01 14.92 -9.43
C LEU A 113 -2.07 13.72 -9.36
N GLY A 114 -1.08 13.77 -8.46
CA GLY A 114 -0.22 12.62 -8.15
C GLY A 114 -1.04 11.45 -7.65
N LEU A 115 -1.94 11.68 -6.67
CA LEU A 115 -2.85 10.68 -6.11
C LEU A 115 -3.80 10.09 -7.16
N LEU A 116 -4.37 10.91 -8.03
CA LEU A 116 -5.19 10.49 -9.17
C LEU A 116 -4.40 9.58 -10.12
N THR A 117 -3.16 9.97 -10.43
CA THR A 117 -2.27 9.22 -11.33
C THR A 117 -1.98 7.84 -10.76
N VAL A 118 -1.56 7.75 -9.49
CA VAL A 118 -1.24 6.46 -8.85
C VAL A 118 -2.47 5.59 -8.67
N THR A 119 -3.65 6.18 -8.42
CA THR A 119 -4.92 5.44 -8.28
C THR A 119 -5.34 4.87 -9.62
N THR A 120 -5.24 5.65 -10.70
CA THR A 120 -5.58 5.21 -12.06
C THR A 120 -4.67 4.07 -12.50
N ILE A 121 -3.36 4.23 -12.32
CA ILE A 121 -2.39 3.21 -12.71
C ILE A 121 -2.59 1.92 -11.90
N HIS A 122 -2.88 2.04 -10.60
CA HIS A 122 -3.14 0.89 -9.73
C HIS A 122 -4.30 0.05 -10.27
N VAL A 123 -5.43 0.69 -10.61
CA VAL A 123 -6.58 0.02 -11.21
C VAL A 123 -6.22 -0.58 -12.57
N LEU A 124 -5.52 0.15 -13.44
CA LEU A 124 -5.12 -0.34 -14.77
C LEU A 124 -4.23 -1.58 -14.68
N LEU A 125 -3.25 -1.60 -13.78
CA LEU A 125 -2.38 -2.76 -13.56
C LEU A 125 -3.20 -3.96 -13.11
N PHE A 126 -4.15 -3.76 -12.20
CA PHE A 126 -5.02 -4.82 -11.72
C PHE A 126 -6.05 -5.33 -12.73
N ARG A 127 -6.46 -4.54 -13.73
CA ARG A 127 -7.26 -5.04 -14.87
C ARG A 127 -6.53 -6.12 -15.66
N THR A 128 -5.20 -6.17 -15.59
CA THR A 128 -4.38 -7.19 -16.26
C THR A 128 -4.19 -8.46 -15.42
N SER A 129 -4.67 -8.48 -14.17
CA SER A 129 -4.60 -9.66 -13.31
C SER A 129 -5.68 -10.67 -13.70
N LYS A 130 -5.30 -11.94 -13.82
CA LYS A 130 -6.22 -13.05 -14.17
C LYS A 130 -6.85 -13.74 -12.96
N ASN A 131 -6.53 -13.30 -11.74
CA ASN A 131 -6.97 -13.93 -10.50
C ASN A 131 -8.28 -13.32 -9.95
N SER A 132 -8.90 -14.03 -8.99
CA SER A 132 -10.11 -13.58 -8.27
C SER A 132 -9.94 -12.25 -7.53
N SER A 133 -8.69 -11.82 -7.28
CA SER A 133 -8.34 -10.53 -6.69
C SER A 133 -8.86 -9.35 -7.50
N ALA A 134 -8.96 -9.47 -8.83
CA ALA A 134 -9.50 -8.42 -9.70
C ALA A 134 -10.91 -7.98 -9.28
N ARG A 135 -11.76 -8.89 -8.79
CA ARG A 135 -13.12 -8.56 -8.34
C ARG A 135 -13.12 -7.73 -7.05
N ALA A 136 -12.22 -8.01 -6.11
CA ALA A 136 -12.07 -7.22 -4.90
C ALA A 136 -11.69 -5.76 -5.22
N ILE A 137 -10.89 -5.56 -6.27
CA ILE A 137 -10.42 -4.22 -6.66
C ILE A 137 -11.50 -3.41 -7.32
N TRP A 138 -12.35 -4.03 -8.15
CA TRP A 138 -13.49 -3.34 -8.72
C TRP A 138 -14.47 -2.82 -7.65
N LEU A 139 -14.53 -3.48 -6.49
CA LEU A 139 -15.31 -3.00 -5.34
C LEU A 139 -14.65 -1.83 -4.62
N VAL A 140 -13.31 -1.78 -4.54
CA VAL A 140 -12.56 -0.73 -3.84
C VAL A 140 -12.29 0.50 -4.72
N ALA A 141 -12.12 0.30 -6.03
CA ALA A 141 -11.82 1.35 -7.00
C ALA A 141 -12.74 2.60 -6.90
N PRO A 142 -14.08 2.49 -6.85
CA PRO A 142 -14.92 3.69 -6.74
C PRO A 142 -14.66 4.49 -5.46
N TYR A 143 -14.33 3.82 -4.35
CA TYR A 143 -13.98 4.51 -3.09
C TYR A 143 -12.63 5.24 -3.20
N ASN A 144 -11.64 4.63 -3.87
CA ASN A 144 -10.35 5.29 -4.11
C ASN A 144 -10.52 6.54 -4.98
N PHE A 145 -11.31 6.46 -6.06
CA PHE A 145 -11.61 7.64 -6.89
C PHE A 145 -12.45 8.68 -6.15
N GLY A 146 -13.40 8.25 -5.31
CA GLY A 146 -14.15 9.16 -4.44
C GLY A 146 -13.24 9.95 -3.50
N ALA A 147 -12.27 9.28 -2.88
CA ALA A 147 -11.26 9.93 -2.05
C ALA A 147 -10.39 10.92 -2.85
N VAL A 148 -9.98 10.56 -4.07
CA VAL A 148 -9.25 11.47 -4.97
C VAL A 148 -10.08 12.71 -5.28
N VAL A 149 -11.37 12.56 -5.57
CA VAL A 149 -12.26 13.70 -5.83
C VAL A 149 -12.34 14.64 -4.63
N PHE A 150 -12.44 14.10 -3.41
CA PHE A 150 -12.44 14.92 -2.20
C PHE A 150 -11.10 15.65 -1.99
N VAL A 151 -9.96 14.98 -2.16
CA VAL A 151 -8.63 15.61 -2.06
C VAL A 151 -8.43 16.67 -3.14
N LEU A 152 -8.88 16.40 -4.37
CA LEU A 152 -8.84 17.35 -5.47
C LEU A 152 -9.73 18.57 -5.19
N ALA A 153 -10.94 18.36 -4.68
CA ALA A 153 -11.83 19.44 -4.27
C ALA A 153 -11.18 20.29 -3.17
N ALA A 154 -10.52 19.66 -2.19
CA ALA A 154 -9.83 20.36 -1.11
C ALA A 154 -8.74 21.31 -1.62
N ALA A 155 -8.09 21.01 -2.74
CA ALA A 155 -7.08 21.88 -3.35
C ALA A 155 -7.64 23.22 -3.89
N PHE A 156 -8.95 23.34 -4.04
CA PHE A 156 -9.61 24.56 -4.55
C PHE A 156 -10.34 25.35 -3.46
N VAL A 157 -10.28 24.92 -2.21
CA VAL A 157 -10.99 25.57 -1.10
C VAL A 157 -10.01 25.96 0.00
N HIS A 158 -10.22 27.12 0.62
CA HIS A 158 -9.37 27.62 1.70
C HIS A 158 -9.77 27.04 3.07
N PRO A 159 -8.84 27.02 4.05
CA PRO A 159 -9.16 26.71 5.43
C PRO A 159 -10.29 27.59 5.99
N PRO A 160 -11.23 27.03 6.78
CA PRO A 160 -11.24 25.68 7.34
C PRO A 160 -12.02 24.63 6.51
N TYR A 161 -12.47 24.97 5.30
CA TYR A 161 -13.34 24.10 4.50
C TYR A 161 -12.59 22.97 3.76
N ASP A 162 -11.26 23.09 3.64
CA ASP A 162 -10.36 22.02 3.21
C ASP A 162 -10.45 20.79 4.13
N TRP A 163 -10.58 21.02 5.43
CA TRP A 163 -10.46 19.99 6.46
C TRP A 163 -11.58 18.92 6.40
N PRO A 164 -12.88 19.28 6.29
CA PRO A 164 -13.94 18.31 6.06
C PRO A 164 -13.75 17.45 4.81
N LEU A 165 -13.17 18.00 3.74
CA LEU A 165 -12.93 17.26 2.49
C LEU A 165 -11.85 16.20 2.68
N TRP A 166 -10.76 16.51 3.38
CA TRP A 166 -9.74 15.52 3.73
C TRP A 166 -10.28 14.42 4.66
N VAL A 167 -11.12 14.79 5.64
CA VAL A 167 -11.80 13.83 6.51
C VAL A 167 -12.73 12.93 5.70
N ALA A 168 -13.52 13.49 4.78
CA ALA A 168 -14.39 12.73 3.89
C ALA A 168 -13.60 11.78 2.98
N ALA A 169 -12.44 12.21 2.47
CA ALA A 169 -11.54 11.36 1.70
C ALA A 169 -11.11 10.15 2.52
N VAL A 170 -10.54 10.36 3.70
CA VAL A 170 -10.08 9.27 4.58
C VAL A 170 -11.24 8.38 5.03
N ALA A 171 -12.40 8.95 5.37
CA ALA A 171 -13.59 8.19 5.74
C ALA A 171 -14.06 7.28 4.60
N THR A 172 -14.03 7.77 3.35
CA THR A 172 -14.37 6.98 2.16
C THR A 172 -13.41 5.79 1.99
N LEU A 173 -12.11 6.01 2.20
CA LEU A 173 -11.11 4.93 2.17
C LEU A 173 -11.38 3.92 3.29
N MET A 174 -11.57 4.37 4.52
CA MET A 174 -11.84 3.50 5.67
C MET A 174 -13.11 2.67 5.47
N PHE A 175 -14.18 3.29 4.97
CA PHE A 175 -15.44 2.61 4.69
C PHE A 175 -15.26 1.45 3.71
N SER A 176 -14.43 1.63 2.68
CA SER A 176 -14.12 0.55 1.73
C SER A 176 -13.44 -0.67 2.37
N SER A 177 -12.63 -0.48 3.42
CA SER A 177 -11.99 -1.58 4.15
C SER A 177 -12.99 -2.38 4.99
N VAL A 178 -13.99 -1.72 5.57
CA VAL A 178 -15.01 -2.37 6.39
C VAL A 178 -15.94 -3.20 5.50
N GLN A 179 -16.28 -2.67 4.31
CA GLN A 179 -17.19 -3.33 3.39
C GLN A 179 -16.57 -4.56 2.72
N THR A 180 -15.26 -4.52 2.41
CA THR A 180 -14.57 -5.62 1.72
C THR A 180 -14.19 -6.79 2.63
N ARG A 181 -14.13 -6.60 3.97
CA ARG A 181 -13.92 -7.69 4.94
C ARG A 181 -15.01 -8.76 4.95
N GLN A 182 -16.20 -8.44 4.44
CA GLN A 182 -17.37 -9.34 4.47
C GLN A 182 -17.36 -10.38 3.33
N TYR A 183 -16.41 -10.31 2.39
CA TYR A 183 -16.31 -11.27 1.29
C TYR A 183 -15.23 -12.32 1.62
N GLY A 184 -15.64 -13.31 2.41
CA GLY A 184 -14.78 -14.39 2.89
C GLY A 184 -13.94 -15.04 1.80
N PHE A 185 -12.63 -15.10 2.02
CA PHE A 185 -11.72 -15.89 1.21
C PHE A 185 -12.00 -17.38 1.44
N GLN A 186 -12.47 -18.08 0.42
CA GLN A 186 -12.36 -19.54 0.36
C GLN A 186 -10.93 -19.89 -0.02
N LEU A 187 -10.17 -20.40 0.95
CA LEU A 187 -8.90 -21.08 0.68
C LEU A 187 -9.23 -22.38 -0.05
N SER A 188 -8.84 -22.49 -1.32
CA SER A 188 -8.94 -23.77 -2.03
C SER A 188 -8.00 -24.78 -1.34
N PRO A 189 -8.48 -25.95 -0.88
CA PRO A 189 -7.68 -26.91 -0.10
C PRO A 189 -6.67 -27.71 -0.94
N GLY A 190 -6.37 -27.27 -2.16
CA GLY A 190 -5.55 -28.00 -3.12
C GLY A 190 -4.05 -27.72 -3.05
N ILE A 191 -3.41 -27.85 -1.88
CA ILE A 191 -1.93 -27.97 -1.82
C ILE A 191 -1.37 -28.70 -0.59
N LEU A 192 -2.22 -29.44 0.14
CA LEU A 192 -1.76 -30.34 1.21
C LEU A 192 -1.31 -31.69 0.65
N ARG A 193 -0.21 -31.70 -0.14
CA ARG A 193 0.50 -32.95 -0.45
C ARG A 193 2.01 -32.77 -0.61
N SER A 194 2.64 -32.05 0.31
CA SER A 194 4.07 -32.19 0.66
C SER A 194 4.30 -31.28 1.87
N GLY A 195 4.39 -31.81 3.08
CA GLY A 195 5.70 -32.16 3.61
C GLY A 195 6.19 -31.03 4.53
N LYS A 196 5.82 -31.14 5.81
CA LYS A 196 6.11 -30.25 6.93
C LYS A 196 7.56 -29.72 6.92
N ALA A 197 7.83 -28.49 6.46
CA ALA A 197 9.01 -27.68 6.84
C ALA A 197 9.07 -26.34 6.08
N CYS A 198 8.44 -25.28 6.59
CA CYS A 198 9.01 -23.92 6.51
C CYS A 198 8.25 -23.00 7.49
N CYS A 199 8.23 -23.43 8.74
CA CYS A 199 7.54 -22.75 9.83
C CYS A 199 8.48 -21.66 10.41
N SER A 200 8.68 -20.54 9.72
CA SER A 200 9.23 -19.31 10.36
C SER A 200 9.06 -18.01 9.57
N SER A 201 8.98 -18.03 8.24
CA SER A 201 8.98 -16.78 7.42
C SER A 201 7.60 -16.13 7.23
N LEU A 202 6.49 -16.86 7.43
CA LEU A 202 5.12 -16.32 7.35
C LEU A 202 4.65 -15.54 8.60
N ARG A 203 5.56 -15.22 9.52
CA ARG A 203 5.24 -14.43 10.73
C ARG A 203 5.15 -12.92 10.44
N TRP A 204 5.83 -12.43 9.39
CA TRP A 204 5.88 -11.00 9.07
C TRP A 204 4.64 -10.49 8.33
N GLU A 205 4.01 -11.32 7.50
CA GLU A 205 2.78 -10.97 6.76
C GLU A 205 1.56 -10.80 7.68
N LYS A 206 1.58 -11.47 8.85
CA LYS A 206 0.56 -11.31 9.90
C LYS A 206 0.82 -10.11 10.82
N ALA A 207 2.01 -9.49 10.77
CA ALA A 207 2.40 -8.41 11.68
C ALA A 207 1.97 -7.02 11.17
N SER A 208 2.01 -6.78 9.85
CA SER A 208 1.60 -5.50 9.26
C SER A 208 0.10 -5.22 9.41
N TRP A 209 -0.73 -6.27 9.42
CA TRP A 209 -2.19 -6.16 9.57
C TRP A 209 -2.69 -6.18 11.02
N ARG A 210 -1.84 -6.55 11.99
CA ARG A 210 -2.22 -6.59 13.41
C ARG A 210 -2.41 -5.21 14.03
N TRP A 211 -1.84 -4.16 13.46
CA TRP A 211 -1.97 -2.78 13.97
C TRP A 211 -3.20 -2.05 13.42
N ALA A 212 -3.65 -2.35 12.20
CA ALA A 212 -4.78 -1.66 11.58
C ALA A 212 -6.14 -2.33 11.86
N VAL A 213 -6.15 -3.59 12.30
CA VAL A 213 -7.37 -4.40 12.39
C VAL A 213 -7.37 -5.21 13.68
N GLY A 214 -8.24 -4.84 14.60
CA GLY A 214 -8.41 -5.50 15.90
C GLY A 214 -8.45 -7.03 15.82
N ARG A 215 -7.81 -7.64 16.82
CA ARG A 215 -7.63 -9.09 17.00
C ARG A 215 -8.94 -9.87 16.83
N ALA A 216 -8.98 -10.77 15.85
CA ALA A 216 -9.88 -11.92 15.89
C ALA A 216 -9.09 -13.16 16.30
N ASN A 217 -9.60 -13.85 17.32
CA ASN A 217 -9.05 -15.06 17.91
C ASN A 217 -8.88 -16.16 16.86
N TRP A 218 -7.75 -16.86 16.93
CA TRP A 218 -7.47 -18.09 16.20
C TRP A 218 -7.51 -19.24 17.22
N PRO A 219 -8.17 -20.38 16.93
CA PRO A 219 -8.02 -21.59 17.75
C PRO A 219 -6.58 -22.13 17.69
#